data_AF-A0A9N8H4W8-F1
#
_entry.id   AF-A0A9N8H4W8-F1
#
_cell.length_a   1.000
_cell.length_b   1.000
_cell.length_c   1.000
_cell.angle_alpha   90.00
_cell.angle_beta   90.00
_cell.angle_gamma   90.00
#
_symmetry.space_group_name_H-M   'P 1'
#
loop_
_entity.id
_entity.type
_entity.pdbx_description
1 polymer ?
#
loop_
_entity_poly.entity_id
_entity_poly.type
_entity_poly.pdbx_seq_one_letter_code
_entity_poly.pdbx_strand_id
1 'polypeptide(L)'
;MAPVVPKYLLPLLLALLQRYHVAAFMEPIPRVSAIESSTKSQLHAAKLDPNIDNSEEIQTRRGALTLLASSALLWTGTATNANAYEKTFPVELDTLDADPRTPRERALQQPTKPKASPAADPIELGLGAVLWGGALWLLTGSRSNPLATPLANVLYSADKEEWLQDRNEGLFAALPAPLLALLGIVFCALGLAIHFVAIQLADGSMDISLQLAGVLLIGGGSLEIGRIASGEKKQTRDDFDRDTLLEQDFQEFAENRLKLGGNCHRSEVVQAFRRYHAKYRQADNPEFPLNDLEIEQLLRQWNQKNAGAQTSAAGFYTGIQINAEADVFVQR
;
A
#
# COMPACT_ATOMS: atom_id res chain seq x y z
N MET A 1 33.06 10.61 22.51
CA MET A 1 31.75 11.16 22.93
C MET A 1 30.72 10.07 22.70
N ALA A 2 30.16 9.49 23.77
CA ALA A 2 29.10 8.49 23.65
C ALA A 2 27.78 9.18 23.31
N PRO A 3 26.97 8.66 22.37
CA PRO A 3 25.66 9.24 22.08
C PRO A 3 24.75 9.06 23.30
N VAL A 4 24.33 10.18 23.88
CA VAL A 4 23.34 10.20 24.96
C VAL A 4 21.99 9.87 24.34
N VAL A 5 21.58 8.60 24.43
CA VAL A 5 20.22 8.20 24.07
C VAL A 5 19.26 8.85 25.08
N PRO A 6 18.25 9.63 24.64
CA PRO A 6 17.32 10.26 25.56
C PRO A 6 16.57 9.20 26.37
N LYS A 7 16.66 9.27 27.71
CA LYS A 7 16.00 8.33 28.66
C LYS A 7 14.48 8.19 28.45
N TYR A 8 13.87 9.10 27.70
CA TYR A 8 12.43 9.13 27.44
C TYR A 8 12.00 8.29 26.23
N LEU A 9 12.93 7.82 25.40
CA LEU A 9 12.58 7.15 24.13
C LEU A 9 11.96 5.76 24.33
N LEU A 10 12.47 5.00 25.31
CA LEU A 10 11.97 3.67 25.65
C LEU A 10 10.54 3.68 26.24
N PRO A 11 10.22 4.51 27.27
CA PRO A 11 8.85 4.58 27.79
C PRO A 11 7.87 5.16 26.76
N LEU A 12 8.29 6.05 25.86
CA LEU A 12 7.46 6.55 24.76
C LEU A 12 7.10 5.42 23.77
N LEU A 13 8.07 4.59 23.38
CA LEU A 13 7.83 3.43 22.52
C LEU A 13 6.87 2.42 23.16
N LEU A 14 7.03 2.16 24.47
CA LEU A 14 6.12 1.27 25.20
C LEU A 14 4.70 1.83 25.31
N ALA A 15 4.56 3.13 25.56
CA ALA A 15 3.28 3.81 25.63
C ALA A 15 2.57 3.82 24.25
N LEU A 16 3.32 4.04 23.16
CA LEU A 16 2.79 3.96 21.80
C LEU A 16 2.32 2.54 21.46
N LEU A 17 3.12 1.51 21.78
CA LEU A 17 2.73 0.11 21.57
C LEU A 17 1.47 -0.27 22.36
N GLN A 18 1.33 0.18 23.60
CA GLN A 18 0.12 -0.05 24.41
C GLN A 18 -1.10 0.68 23.84
N ARG A 19 -0.95 1.92 23.35
CA ARG A 19 -2.07 2.70 22.79
C ARG A 19 -2.56 2.13 21.45
N TYR A 20 -1.65 1.62 20.62
CA TYR A 20 -1.98 0.99 19.34
C TYR A 20 -2.66 -0.36 19.47
N HIS A 21 -2.31 -1.15 20.49
CA HIS A 21 -2.99 -2.43 20.74
C HIS A 21 -4.47 -2.25 21.12
N VAL A 22 -4.84 -1.06 21.61
CA VAL A 22 -6.22 -0.68 21.98
C VAL A 22 -6.96 -0.03 20.80
N ALA A 23 -6.29 0.80 19.99
CA ALA A 23 -6.93 1.48 18.86
C ALA A 23 -7.23 0.55 17.67
N ALA A 24 -6.36 -0.43 17.39
CA ALA A 24 -6.55 -1.37 16.28
C ALA A 24 -7.74 -2.34 16.45
N PHE A 25 -8.37 -2.38 17.63
CA PHE A 25 -9.51 -3.25 17.94
C PHE A 25 -10.83 -2.52 18.15
N MET A 26 -10.86 -1.17 18.13
CA MET A 26 -12.02 -0.38 18.55
C MET A 26 -12.51 0.69 17.57
N GLU A 27 -11.97 0.79 16.35
CA GLU A 27 -12.63 1.61 15.32
C GLU A 27 -13.70 0.79 14.60
N PRO A 28 -15.01 1.05 14.83
CA PRO A 28 -16.04 0.53 13.94
C PRO A 28 -15.82 1.14 12.56
N ILE A 29 -15.60 0.28 11.57
CA ILE A 29 -15.67 0.64 10.15
C ILE A 29 -16.95 1.49 9.96
N PRO A 30 -16.87 2.73 9.44
CA PRO A 30 -18.07 3.51 9.18
C PRO A 30 -18.98 2.69 8.26
N ARG A 31 -20.16 2.34 8.77
CA ARG A 31 -21.22 1.69 7.99
C ARG A 31 -21.55 2.62 6.83
N VAL A 32 -21.11 2.23 5.63
CA VAL A 32 -21.58 2.78 4.36
C VAL A 32 -23.05 2.39 4.20
N SER A 33 -23.96 3.18 4.77
CA SER A 33 -25.41 2.96 4.71
C SER A 33 -26.05 3.56 3.45
N ALA A 34 -25.32 3.68 2.34
CA ALA A 34 -25.81 4.32 1.11
C ALA A 34 -25.75 3.43 -0.14
N ILE A 35 -25.58 2.11 -0.02
CA ILE A 35 -25.57 1.16 -1.16
C ILE A 35 -26.57 0.00 -0.95
N GLU A 36 -27.60 0.18 -0.12
CA GLU A 36 -28.60 -0.88 0.17
C GLU A 36 -29.90 -0.79 -0.64
N SER A 37 -30.08 0.22 -1.51
CA SER A 37 -31.30 0.35 -2.31
C SER A 37 -31.22 -0.22 -3.73
N SER A 38 -30.03 -0.54 -4.25
CA SER A 38 -29.87 -0.98 -5.65
C SER A 38 -29.68 -2.49 -5.85
N THR A 39 -29.46 -3.27 -4.80
CA THR A 39 -29.16 -4.72 -4.91
C THR A 39 -30.34 -5.63 -4.57
N LYS A 40 -31.46 -5.10 -4.04
CA LYS A 40 -32.64 -5.92 -3.72
C LYS A 40 -33.47 -6.38 -4.92
N SER A 41 -33.19 -5.90 -6.14
CA SER A 41 -33.96 -6.28 -7.33
C SER A 41 -33.31 -7.35 -8.22
N GLN A 42 -32.12 -7.88 -7.85
CA GLN A 42 -31.46 -8.95 -8.62
C GLN A 42 -31.20 -10.24 -7.83
N LEU A 43 -31.65 -10.34 -6.58
CA LEU A 43 -31.43 -11.51 -5.72
C LEU A 43 -32.66 -12.44 -5.63
N HIS A 44 -33.33 -12.70 -6.76
CA HIS A 44 -34.39 -13.71 -6.86
C HIS A 44 -34.15 -14.65 -8.05
N ALA A 45 -32.96 -15.23 -8.16
CA ALA A 45 -32.73 -16.47 -8.93
C ALA A 45 -31.29 -16.99 -8.73
N ALA A 46 -30.95 -17.45 -7.53
CA ALA A 46 -29.81 -18.33 -7.36
C ALA A 46 -30.12 -19.31 -6.22
N LYS A 47 -30.59 -20.50 -6.60
CA LYS A 47 -30.63 -21.67 -5.72
C LYS A 47 -29.17 -22.03 -5.42
N LEU A 48 -28.74 -21.78 -4.20
CA LEU A 48 -27.42 -22.18 -3.69
C LEU A 48 -27.47 -23.63 -3.23
N ASP A 49 -26.65 -24.47 -3.86
CA ASP A 49 -26.27 -25.80 -3.37
C ASP A 49 -25.33 -25.64 -2.17
N PRO A 50 -25.61 -26.24 -1.00
CA PRO A 50 -24.84 -26.05 0.22
C PRO A 50 -23.70 -27.07 0.36
N ASN A 51 -22.88 -27.23 -0.69
CA ASN A 51 -21.73 -28.14 -0.62
C ASN A 51 -20.59 -27.68 -1.54
N ILE A 52 -20.09 -26.46 -1.31
CA ILE A 52 -18.87 -25.98 -1.95
C ILE A 52 -17.76 -26.04 -0.90
N ASP A 53 -16.82 -26.93 -1.19
CA ASP A 53 -15.68 -27.32 -0.39
C ASP A 53 -14.71 -26.14 -0.21
N ASN A 54 -14.41 -25.78 1.05
CA ASN A 54 -13.46 -24.73 1.44
C ASN A 54 -12.01 -25.03 0.95
N SER A 55 -11.77 -26.17 0.32
CA SER A 55 -10.48 -26.57 -0.21
C SER A 55 -10.01 -25.74 -1.41
N GLU A 56 -10.92 -25.28 -2.29
CA GLU A 56 -10.56 -24.47 -3.45
C GLU A 56 -10.14 -23.04 -3.07
N GLU A 57 -10.78 -22.44 -2.07
CA GLU A 57 -10.41 -21.10 -1.58
C GLU A 57 -9.06 -21.12 -0.85
N ILE A 58 -8.77 -22.21 -0.12
CA ILE A 58 -7.47 -22.41 0.54
C ILE A 58 -6.38 -22.69 -0.51
N GLN A 59 -6.68 -23.41 -1.59
CA GLN A 59 -5.73 -23.65 -2.68
C GLN A 59 -5.45 -22.40 -3.52
N THR A 60 -6.45 -21.55 -3.78
CA THR A 60 -6.24 -20.27 -4.47
C THR A 60 -5.44 -19.28 -3.63
N ARG A 61 -5.67 -19.21 -2.31
CA ARG A 61 -4.85 -18.40 -1.40
C ARG A 61 -3.40 -18.90 -1.32
N ARG A 62 -3.20 -20.23 -1.28
CA ARG A 62 -1.85 -20.83 -1.34
C ARG A 62 -1.18 -20.58 -2.68
N GLY A 63 -1.91 -20.71 -3.80
CA GLY A 63 -1.40 -20.42 -5.14
C GLY A 63 -0.97 -18.98 -5.33
N ALA A 64 -1.74 -18.01 -4.81
CA ALA A 64 -1.39 -16.59 -4.84
C ALA A 64 -0.13 -16.29 -4.00
N LEU A 65 0.01 -16.89 -2.82
CA LEU A 65 1.21 -16.78 -1.99
C LEU A 65 2.44 -17.42 -2.67
N THR A 66 2.28 -18.54 -3.35
CA THR A 66 3.36 -19.19 -4.11
C THR A 66 3.76 -18.37 -5.34
N LEU A 67 2.82 -17.71 -6.03
CA LEU A 67 3.09 -16.81 -7.15
C LEU A 67 3.83 -15.53 -6.73
N LEU A 68 3.49 -14.97 -5.56
CA LEU A 68 4.22 -13.85 -4.95
C LEU A 68 5.62 -14.26 -4.47
N ALA A 69 5.79 -15.48 -3.95
CA ALA A 69 7.11 -16.01 -3.60
C ALA A 69 7.97 -16.29 -4.85
N SER A 70 7.35 -16.74 -5.94
CA SER A 70 8.04 -17.07 -7.21
C SER A 70 8.55 -15.82 -7.95
N SER A 71 7.88 -14.69 -7.80
CA SER A 71 8.27 -13.43 -8.45
C SER A 71 9.43 -12.72 -7.73
N ALA A 72 9.66 -13.00 -6.45
CA ALA A 72 10.84 -12.54 -5.72
C ALA A 72 12.12 -13.34 -6.05
N LEU A 73 11.99 -14.54 -6.61
CA LEU A 73 13.11 -15.45 -6.91
C LEU A 73 13.80 -15.20 -8.26
N LEU A 74 13.26 -14.31 -9.11
CA LEU A 74 13.84 -14.04 -10.43
C LEU A 74 15.00 -13.04 -10.42
N TRP A 75 15.39 -12.49 -9.25
CA TRP A 75 16.46 -11.49 -9.12
C TRP A 75 17.62 -11.86 -8.18
N THR A 76 17.65 -13.07 -7.65
CA THR A 76 18.87 -13.60 -7.01
C THR A 76 19.70 -14.30 -8.07
N GLY A 77 20.73 -13.60 -8.55
CA GLY A 77 21.77 -14.17 -9.40
C GLY A 77 22.27 -15.50 -8.86
N THR A 78 22.46 -16.45 -9.78
CA THR A 78 23.17 -17.72 -9.59
C THR A 78 23.16 -18.21 -8.15
N ALA A 79 22.01 -18.72 -7.68
CA ALA A 79 22.05 -19.72 -6.63
C ALA A 79 23.03 -20.78 -7.11
N THR A 80 24.23 -20.80 -6.52
CA THR A 80 25.09 -21.96 -6.59
C THR A 80 24.18 -23.11 -6.19
N ASN A 81 23.99 -24.07 -7.10
CA ASN A 81 23.19 -25.26 -6.85
C ASN A 81 23.56 -25.73 -5.45
N ALA A 82 22.62 -25.62 -4.51
CA ALA A 82 22.72 -26.32 -3.25
C ALA A 82 22.58 -27.79 -3.65
N ASN A 83 23.70 -28.38 -4.09
CA ASN A 83 23.84 -29.79 -4.33
C ASN A 83 23.70 -30.44 -2.94
N ALA A 84 22.46 -30.64 -2.51
CA ALA A 84 22.13 -31.46 -1.35
C ALA A 84 22.65 -32.91 -1.51
N TYR A 85 23.11 -33.26 -2.72
CA TYR A 85 23.67 -34.55 -3.10
C TYR A 85 25.18 -34.53 -3.40
N GLU A 86 25.92 -33.43 -3.20
CA GLU A 86 27.41 -33.45 -3.22
C GLU A 86 28.02 -33.76 -1.85
N LYS A 87 27.23 -34.37 -0.95
CA LYS A 87 27.87 -35.29 -0.01
C LYS A 87 28.28 -36.50 -0.83
N THR A 88 29.57 -36.55 -1.16
CA THR A 88 30.35 -37.79 -1.13
C THR A 88 29.66 -38.72 -0.14
N PHE A 89 28.98 -39.76 -0.66
CA PHE A 89 28.47 -40.81 0.21
C PHE A 89 29.65 -41.20 1.11
N PRO A 90 29.52 -41.13 2.45
CA PRO A 90 30.60 -41.59 3.29
C PRO A 90 30.91 -43.01 2.84
N VAL A 91 32.16 -43.23 2.47
CA VAL A 91 32.75 -44.53 2.16
C VAL A 91 32.81 -45.31 3.48
N GLU A 92 31.64 -45.62 4.02
CA GLU A 92 31.44 -46.39 5.25
C GLU A 92 30.52 -47.59 5.01
N LEU A 93 30.10 -47.82 3.75
CA LEU A 93 29.40 -49.05 3.36
C LEU A 93 30.31 -50.30 3.30
N ASP A 94 31.61 -50.16 3.57
CA ASP A 94 32.57 -51.29 3.59
C ASP A 94 32.93 -51.77 5.01
N THR A 95 32.26 -51.28 6.05
CA THR A 95 32.47 -51.83 7.40
C THR A 95 31.54 -53.02 7.65
N LEU A 96 32.12 -54.20 7.48
CA LEU A 96 31.67 -55.54 7.88
C LEU A 96 31.44 -55.70 9.40
N ASP A 97 31.03 -54.65 10.11
CA ASP A 97 30.73 -54.72 11.53
C ASP A 97 29.22 -54.69 11.74
N ALA A 98 28.72 -55.82 12.20
CA ALA A 98 27.33 -56.16 12.43
C ALA A 98 26.71 -55.35 13.58
N ASP A 99 26.49 -54.05 13.37
CA ASP A 99 25.51 -53.31 14.17
C ASP A 99 24.12 -53.52 13.53
N PRO A 100 23.21 -54.31 14.16
CA PRO A 100 21.91 -54.66 13.57
C PRO A 100 20.95 -53.47 13.48
N ARG A 101 21.37 -52.28 13.94
CA ARG A 101 20.56 -51.07 13.92
C ARG A 101 20.48 -50.50 12.51
N THR A 102 19.26 -50.29 12.06
CA THR A 102 19.00 -49.69 10.75
C THR A 102 19.58 -48.27 10.70
N PRO A 103 20.04 -47.77 9.54
CA PRO A 103 20.53 -46.39 9.40
C PRO A 103 19.54 -45.35 9.93
N ARG A 104 18.24 -45.65 9.87
CA ARG A 104 17.15 -44.84 10.43
C ARG A 104 17.21 -44.76 11.96
N GLU A 105 17.50 -45.86 12.66
CA GLU A 105 17.66 -45.87 14.12
C GLU A 105 18.91 -45.13 14.57
N ARG A 106 20.01 -45.21 13.80
CA ARG A 106 21.22 -44.40 14.05
C ARG A 106 20.97 -42.91 13.88
N ALA A 107 20.21 -42.50 12.85
CA ALA A 107 19.83 -41.11 12.64
C ALA A 107 18.89 -40.58 13.74
N LEU A 108 18.01 -41.42 14.28
CA LEU A 108 17.12 -41.08 15.40
C LEU A 108 17.83 -41.05 16.76
N GLN A 109 18.94 -41.79 16.92
CA GLN A 109 19.69 -41.89 18.17
C GLN A 109 20.87 -40.92 18.27
N GLN A 110 21.27 -40.23 17.20
CA GLN A 110 22.23 -39.14 17.35
C GLN A 110 21.54 -38.03 18.17
N PRO A 111 21.94 -37.80 19.43
CA PRO A 111 21.42 -36.64 20.15
C PRO A 111 21.85 -35.44 19.31
N THR A 112 20.88 -34.68 18.82
CA THR A 112 21.12 -33.34 18.30
C THR A 112 21.70 -32.55 19.47
N LYS A 113 23.02 -32.63 19.65
CA LYS A 113 23.74 -31.80 20.62
C LYS A 113 23.26 -30.39 20.30
N PRO A 114 22.58 -29.70 21.23
CA PRO A 114 22.16 -28.33 20.99
C PRO A 114 23.44 -27.59 20.63
N LYS A 115 23.53 -27.21 19.36
CA LYS A 115 24.69 -26.51 18.82
C LYS A 115 24.70 -25.23 19.63
N ALA A 116 25.61 -25.13 20.59
CA ALA A 116 25.67 -24.00 21.51
C ALA A 116 25.65 -22.75 20.62
N SER A 117 24.55 -21.98 20.69
CA SER A 117 24.36 -20.84 19.82
C SER A 117 25.57 -19.94 20.02
N PRO A 118 26.44 -19.79 19.01
CA PRO A 118 27.54 -18.85 19.13
C PRO A 118 26.93 -17.50 19.48
N ALA A 119 27.54 -16.79 20.42
CA ALA A 119 27.12 -15.42 20.72
C ALA A 119 27.03 -14.66 19.40
N ALA A 120 25.85 -14.14 19.07
CA ALA A 120 25.61 -13.50 17.78
C ALA A 120 26.63 -12.38 17.57
N ASP A 121 27.29 -12.37 16.41
CA ASP A 121 28.23 -11.30 16.07
C ASP A 121 27.45 -9.97 16.03
N PRO A 122 27.88 -8.92 16.76
CA PRO A 122 27.22 -7.63 16.76
C PRO A 122 26.99 -7.02 15.37
N ILE A 123 27.89 -7.29 14.42
CA ILE A 123 27.78 -6.80 13.04
C ILE A 123 26.59 -7.46 12.34
N GLU A 124 26.51 -8.78 12.49
CA GLU A 124 25.47 -9.65 11.96
C GLU A 124 24.09 -9.29 12.53
N LEU A 125 24.01 -9.03 13.84
CA LEU A 125 22.81 -8.55 14.49
C LEU A 125 22.39 -7.16 13.98
N GLY A 126 23.35 -6.26 13.79
CA GLY A 126 23.12 -4.93 13.22
C GLY A 126 22.59 -5.00 11.79
N LEU A 127 23.15 -5.88 10.97
CA LEU A 127 22.68 -6.11 9.59
C LEU A 127 21.24 -6.64 9.59
N GLY A 128 20.93 -7.63 10.43
CA GLY A 128 19.58 -8.15 10.57
C GLY A 128 18.57 -7.08 10.96
N ALA A 129 18.93 -6.21 11.91
CA ALA A 129 18.08 -5.08 12.31
C ALA A 129 17.80 -4.10 11.16
N VAL A 130 18.82 -3.77 10.36
CA VAL A 130 18.68 -2.88 9.21
C VAL A 130 17.84 -3.51 8.11
N LEU A 131 18.06 -4.79 7.78
CA LEU A 131 17.29 -5.48 6.74
C LEU A 131 15.82 -5.62 7.13
N TRP A 132 15.53 -6.08 8.34
CA TRP A 132 14.15 -6.19 8.83
C TRP A 132 13.48 -4.83 8.98
N GLY A 133 14.22 -3.82 9.48
CA GLY A 133 13.72 -2.46 9.62
C GLY A 133 13.41 -1.82 8.27
N GLY A 134 14.30 -1.98 7.29
CA GLY A 134 14.10 -1.53 5.92
C GLY A 134 12.93 -2.25 5.23
N ALA A 135 12.81 -3.57 5.42
CA ALA A 135 11.69 -4.33 4.89
C ALA A 135 10.37 -3.83 5.47
N LEU A 136 10.30 -3.64 6.80
CA LEU A 136 9.10 -3.12 7.45
C LEU A 136 8.78 -1.69 7.00
N TRP A 137 9.79 -0.83 6.85
CA TRP A 137 9.63 0.54 6.34
C TRP A 137 8.99 0.57 4.95
N LEU A 138 9.49 -0.26 4.02
CA LEU A 138 8.96 -0.33 2.66
C LEU A 138 7.58 -0.99 2.61
N LEU A 139 7.37 -2.07 3.37
CA LEU A 139 6.08 -2.76 3.43
C LEU A 139 4.97 -1.85 3.98
N THR A 140 5.28 -1.01 4.96
CA THR A 140 4.32 -0.06 5.56
C THR A 140 4.18 1.25 4.78
N GLY A 141 4.95 1.45 3.71
CA GLY A 141 4.97 2.65 2.90
C GLY A 141 6.02 3.64 3.38
N SER A 142 6.99 3.96 2.51
CA SER A 142 8.13 4.80 2.90
C SER A 142 7.73 6.25 3.19
N ARG A 143 6.66 6.72 2.52
CA ARG A 143 6.18 8.11 2.60
C ARG A 143 4.81 8.23 3.27
N SER A 144 4.00 7.19 3.20
CA SER A 144 2.63 7.09 3.72
C SER A 144 2.54 6.30 5.03
N ASN A 145 3.67 6.16 5.74
CA ASN A 145 3.77 5.33 6.93
C ASN A 145 2.72 5.69 8.01
N PRO A 146 1.96 4.70 8.54
CA PRO A 146 0.95 4.95 9.56
C PRO A 146 1.52 5.45 10.89
N LEU A 147 2.82 5.24 11.15
CA LEU A 147 3.49 5.73 12.36
C LEU A 147 3.99 7.17 12.22
N ALA A 148 4.13 7.70 11.00
CA ALA A 148 4.77 8.99 10.78
C ALA A 148 3.95 10.15 11.37
N THR A 149 2.65 10.25 11.06
CA THR A 149 1.78 11.33 11.54
C THR A 149 1.57 11.32 13.07
N PRO A 150 1.29 10.17 13.72
CA PRO A 150 1.20 10.11 15.18
C PRO A 150 2.52 10.49 15.87
N LEU A 151 3.66 10.01 15.36
CA LEU A 151 4.96 10.38 15.91
C LEU A 151 5.23 11.89 15.72
N ALA A 152 4.86 12.44 14.57
CA ALA A 152 4.95 13.87 14.30
C ALA A 152 4.11 14.69 15.29
N ASN A 153 2.85 14.30 15.55
CA ASN A 153 1.96 14.98 16.49
C ASN A 153 2.45 14.94 17.95
N VAL A 154 3.35 14.01 18.30
CA VAL A 154 4.00 13.99 19.62
C VAL A 154 5.16 14.99 19.69
N LEU A 155 5.87 15.19 18.57
CA LEU A 155 7.13 15.95 18.54
C LEU A 155 6.96 17.41 18.08
N TYR A 156 5.93 17.67 17.30
CA TYR A 156 5.67 18.94 16.64
C TYR A 156 4.26 19.42 16.97
N SER A 157 4.05 20.74 16.92
CA SER A 157 2.73 21.34 17.12
C SER A 157 2.07 21.63 15.78
N ALA A 158 0.87 21.09 15.56
CA ALA A 158 0.12 21.31 14.32
C ALA A 158 -0.07 22.80 14.01
N ASP A 159 -0.29 23.65 15.02
CA ASP A 159 -0.53 25.09 14.84
C ASP A 159 0.66 25.86 14.21
N LYS A 160 1.88 25.29 14.27
CA LYS A 160 3.11 25.95 13.80
C LYS A 160 3.64 25.37 12.50
N GLU A 161 3.24 24.15 12.16
CA GLU A 161 3.88 23.33 11.14
C GLU A 161 2.85 22.96 10.06
N GLU A 162 2.88 23.67 8.94
CA GLU A 162 1.93 23.50 7.83
C GLU A 162 1.92 22.06 7.28
N TRP A 163 3.09 21.46 7.08
CA TRP A 163 3.21 20.07 6.62
C TRP A 163 2.55 19.06 7.55
N LEU A 164 2.46 19.36 8.86
CA LEU A 164 1.79 18.50 9.82
C LEU A 164 0.28 18.66 9.77
N GLN A 165 -0.22 19.88 9.56
CA GLN A 165 -1.64 20.15 9.31
C GLN A 165 -2.11 19.38 8.09
N ASP A 166 -1.39 19.50 6.97
CA ASP A 166 -1.67 18.77 5.73
C ASP A 166 -1.77 17.26 5.97
N ARG A 167 -0.82 16.67 6.69
CA ARG A 167 -0.84 15.22 6.99
C ARG A 167 -1.96 14.81 7.94
N ASN A 168 -2.36 15.68 8.87
CA ASN A 168 -3.50 15.45 9.75
C ASN A 168 -4.83 15.52 8.98
N GLU A 169 -4.89 16.31 7.91
CA GLU A 169 -6.01 16.35 6.97
C GLU A 169 -5.99 15.21 5.94
N GLY A 170 -4.95 14.36 5.97
CA GLY A 170 -4.80 13.23 5.07
C GLY A 170 -4.10 13.56 3.75
N LEU A 171 -3.67 14.81 3.57
CA LEU A 171 -2.92 15.29 2.41
C LEU A 171 -1.45 14.85 2.47
N PHE A 172 -0.79 14.90 1.31
CA PHE A 172 0.63 14.66 1.20
C PHE A 172 1.42 15.91 1.53
N ALA A 173 2.24 15.81 2.58
CA ALA A 173 3.34 16.73 2.80
C ALA A 173 4.63 15.96 3.11
N ALA A 174 5.75 16.51 2.64
CA ALA A 174 7.08 15.95 2.85
C ALA A 174 7.46 16.01 4.33
N LEU A 175 7.98 14.90 4.85
CA LEU A 175 8.44 14.83 6.24
C LEU A 175 9.78 15.56 6.37
N PRO A 176 10.00 16.36 7.43
CA PRO A 176 11.29 16.99 7.66
C PRO A 176 12.36 15.92 7.92
N ALA A 177 13.58 16.15 7.42
CA ALA A 177 14.67 15.19 7.50
C ALA A 177 14.98 14.67 8.92
N PRO A 178 14.92 15.48 10.00
CA PRO A 178 15.08 14.98 11.36
C PRO A 178 14.03 13.93 11.76
N LEU A 179 12.78 14.11 11.34
CA LEU A 179 11.71 13.14 11.61
C LEU A 179 11.91 11.86 10.79
N LEU A 180 12.38 11.96 9.54
CA LEU A 180 12.74 10.79 8.73
C LEU A 180 13.87 9.98 9.38
N ALA A 181 14.90 10.65 9.89
CA ALA A 181 16.00 9.99 10.58
C ALA A 181 15.52 9.30 11.87
N LEU A 182 14.67 9.96 12.65
CA LEU A 182 14.06 9.37 13.85
C LEU A 182 13.20 8.16 13.50
N LEU A 183 12.38 8.26 12.45
CA LEU A 183 11.54 7.15 12.01
C LEU A 183 12.44 5.98 11.56
N GLY A 184 13.54 6.24 10.84
CA GLY A 184 14.56 5.22 10.53
C GLY A 184 15.10 4.51 11.77
N ILE A 185 15.41 5.25 12.85
CA ILE A 185 15.86 4.65 14.12
C ILE A 185 14.76 3.77 14.74
N VAL A 186 13.50 4.23 14.72
CA VAL A 186 12.35 3.44 15.21
C VAL A 186 12.20 2.14 14.42
N PHE A 187 12.28 2.21 13.09
CA PHE A 187 12.19 1.02 12.24
C PHE A 187 13.37 0.07 12.41
N CYS A 188 14.58 0.57 12.63
CA CYS A 188 15.72 -0.28 13.00
C CYS A 188 15.52 -0.98 14.35
N ALA A 189 14.95 -0.30 15.35
CA ALA A 189 14.65 -0.90 16.65
C ALA A 189 13.56 -1.99 16.54
N LEU A 190 12.50 -1.74 15.75
CA LEU A 190 11.49 -2.74 15.43
C LEU A 190 12.09 -3.90 14.62
N GLY A 191 12.96 -3.60 13.66
CA GLY A 191 13.68 -4.58 12.86
C GLY A 191 14.53 -5.50 13.71
N LEU A 192 15.24 -4.97 14.72
CA LEU A 192 15.99 -5.77 15.68
C LEU A 192 15.08 -6.73 16.47
N ALA A 193 13.93 -6.26 16.94
CA ALA A 193 12.97 -7.10 17.64
C ALA A 193 12.43 -8.24 16.75
N ILE A 194 12.06 -7.92 15.50
CA ILE A 194 11.60 -8.91 14.51
C ILE A 194 12.73 -9.90 14.20
N HIS A 195 13.97 -9.43 14.06
CA HIS A 195 15.12 -10.28 13.81
C HIS A 195 15.31 -11.32 14.91
N PHE A 196 15.23 -10.92 16.19
CA PHE A 196 15.29 -11.86 17.31
C PHE A 196 14.16 -12.88 17.27
N VAL A 197 12.92 -12.45 17.02
CA VAL A 197 11.78 -13.37 16.88
C VAL A 197 11.98 -14.35 15.73
N ALA A 198 12.45 -13.86 14.58
CA ALA A 198 12.72 -14.68 13.41
C ALA A 198 13.85 -15.70 13.66
N ILE A 199 14.91 -15.33 14.39
CA ILE A 199 15.97 -16.27 14.81
C ILE A 199 15.38 -17.36 15.70
N GLN A 200 14.53 -17.01 16.68
CA GLN A 200 13.90 -18.00 17.56
C GLN A 200 12.98 -18.96 16.79
N LEU A 201 12.25 -18.46 15.79
CA LEU A 201 11.40 -19.27 14.92
C LEU A 201 12.19 -20.13 13.92
N ALA A 202 13.43 -19.74 13.60
CA ALA A 202 14.33 -20.46 12.70
C ALA A 202 15.30 -21.40 13.45
N ASP A 203 14.91 -21.90 14.62
CA ASP A 203 15.71 -22.78 15.48
C ASP A 203 17.12 -22.21 15.79
N GLY A 204 17.21 -20.89 15.94
CA GLY A 204 18.47 -20.18 16.19
C GLY A 204 19.33 -19.93 14.94
N SER A 205 18.83 -20.23 13.73
CA SER A 205 19.55 -19.98 12.49
C SER A 205 19.47 -18.50 12.08
N MET A 206 20.61 -17.82 12.16
CA MET A 206 20.71 -16.43 11.75
C MET A 206 20.64 -16.25 10.23
N ASP A 207 21.23 -17.19 9.47
CA ASP A 207 21.24 -17.20 8.01
C ASP A 207 19.82 -17.18 7.43
N ILE A 208 18.93 -18.01 7.98
CA ILE A 208 17.54 -18.08 7.57
C ILE A 208 16.83 -16.75 7.84
N SER A 209 17.07 -16.14 9.01
CA SER A 209 16.49 -14.84 9.34
C SER A 209 16.95 -13.74 8.39
N LEU A 210 18.24 -13.68 8.06
CA LEU A 210 18.80 -12.71 7.12
C LEU A 210 18.26 -12.91 5.70
N GLN A 211 18.20 -14.16 5.23
CA GLN A 211 17.64 -14.48 3.92
C GLN A 211 16.17 -14.06 3.81
N LEU A 212 15.37 -14.36 4.84
CA LEU A 212 13.97 -13.95 4.89
C LEU A 212 13.82 -12.41 4.91
N ALA A 213 14.65 -11.71 5.69
CA ALA A 213 14.68 -10.25 5.71
C ALA A 213 15.02 -9.67 4.32
N GLY A 214 16.00 -10.26 3.63
CA GLY A 214 16.38 -9.85 2.29
C GLY A 214 15.26 -10.02 1.26
N VAL A 215 14.58 -11.17 1.27
CA VAL A 215 13.41 -11.41 0.38
C VAL A 215 12.30 -10.41 0.67
N LEU A 216 12.00 -10.13 1.93
CA LEU A 216 10.97 -9.15 2.30
C LEU A 216 11.37 -7.72 1.97
N LEU A 217 12.66 -7.38 2.06
CA LEU A 217 13.17 -6.06 1.67
C LEU A 217 12.98 -5.84 0.16
N ILE A 218 13.33 -6.83 -0.66
CA ILE A 218 13.12 -6.78 -2.12
C ILE A 218 11.63 -6.71 -2.44
N GLY A 219 10.81 -7.56 -1.82
CA GLY A 219 9.36 -7.54 -2.00
C GLY A 219 8.73 -6.21 -1.59
N GLY A 220 9.15 -5.65 -0.46
CA GLY A 220 8.73 -4.33 0.00
C GLY A 220 9.16 -3.21 -0.96
N GLY A 221 10.37 -3.28 -1.51
CA GLY A 221 10.85 -2.34 -2.53
C GLY A 221 10.02 -2.38 -3.80
N SER A 222 9.71 -3.58 -4.30
CA SER A 222 8.83 -3.76 -5.47
C SER A 222 7.42 -3.22 -5.21
N LEU A 223 6.85 -3.46 -4.03
CA LEU A 223 5.56 -2.90 -3.64
C LEU A 223 5.59 -1.37 -3.60
N GLU A 224 6.66 -0.77 -3.06
CA GLU A 224 6.80 0.69 -3.02
C GLU A 224 6.88 1.31 -4.42
N ILE A 225 7.61 0.67 -5.34
CA ILE A 225 7.61 1.07 -6.76
C ILE A 225 6.19 0.94 -7.34
N GLY A 226 5.48 -0.13 -7.01
CA GLY A 226 4.08 -0.33 -7.38
C GLY A 226 3.17 0.80 -6.89
N ARG A 227 3.31 1.26 -5.64
CA ARG A 227 2.55 2.40 -5.08
C ARG A 227 2.86 3.71 -5.80
N ILE A 228 4.12 3.92 -6.18
CA ILE A 228 4.52 5.11 -6.95
C ILE A 228 3.91 5.04 -8.37
N ALA A 229 3.95 3.86 -9.00
CA ALA A 229 3.45 3.66 -10.36
C ALA A 229 1.91 3.67 -10.44
N SER A 230 1.20 3.21 -9.41
CA SER A 230 -0.26 3.25 -9.34
C SER A 230 -0.82 4.65 -9.12
N GLY A 231 0.04 5.63 -8.84
CA GLY A 231 -0.41 6.96 -8.49
C GLY A 231 -1.10 7.02 -7.14
N GLU A 232 -0.81 6.08 -6.21
CA GLU A 232 -1.22 6.18 -4.80
C GLU A 232 -0.50 7.34 -4.06
N LYS A 233 0.03 8.30 -4.82
CA LYS A 233 0.53 9.56 -4.28
C LYS A 233 -0.68 10.26 -3.68
N LYS A 234 -0.68 10.36 -2.35
CA LYS A 234 -1.61 11.24 -1.63
C LYS A 234 -1.59 12.62 -2.30
N GLN A 235 -2.77 13.21 -2.44
CA GLN A 235 -2.96 14.53 -3.03
C GLN A 235 -2.22 15.58 -2.20
N THR A 236 -1.48 16.48 -2.83
CA THR A 236 -0.87 17.63 -2.13
C THR A 236 -1.94 18.67 -1.81
N ARG A 237 -1.62 19.64 -0.95
CA ARG A 237 -2.49 20.80 -0.70
C ARG A 237 -2.84 21.53 -1.99
N ASP A 238 -1.83 21.86 -2.80
CA ASP A 238 -2.04 22.54 -4.08
C ASP A 238 -2.93 21.75 -5.04
N ASP A 239 -2.73 20.43 -5.12
CA ASP A 239 -3.56 19.56 -5.96
C ASP A 239 -5.01 19.51 -5.43
N PHE A 240 -5.20 19.50 -4.11
CA PHE A 240 -6.51 19.48 -3.46
C PHE A 240 -7.26 20.80 -3.64
N ASP A 241 -6.59 21.93 -3.45
CA ASP A 241 -7.17 23.25 -3.61
C ASP A 241 -7.53 23.52 -5.07
N ARG A 242 -6.66 23.10 -6.02
CA ARG A 242 -6.94 23.17 -7.45
C ARG A 242 -8.16 22.34 -7.82
N ASP A 243 -8.23 21.09 -7.37
CA ASP A 243 -9.35 20.19 -7.68
C ASP A 243 -10.66 20.70 -7.05
N THR A 244 -10.60 21.29 -5.85
CA THR A 244 -11.74 21.94 -5.20
C THR A 244 -12.24 23.14 -5.99
N LEU A 245 -11.34 24.02 -6.43
CA LEU A 245 -11.69 25.18 -7.26
C LEU A 245 -12.29 24.74 -8.60
N LEU A 246 -11.73 23.69 -9.19
CA LEU A 246 -12.20 23.13 -10.45
C LEU A 246 -13.60 22.48 -10.30
N GLU A 247 -13.88 21.79 -9.19
CA GLU A 247 -15.22 21.27 -8.89
C GLU A 247 -16.23 22.43 -8.72
N GLN A 248 -15.85 23.52 -8.06
CA GLN A 248 -16.69 24.72 -7.92
C GLN A 248 -16.99 25.37 -9.27
N ASP A 249 -15.97 25.59 -10.11
CA ASP A 249 -16.12 26.15 -11.45
C ASP A 249 -16.99 25.26 -12.35
N PHE A 250 -16.85 23.93 -12.22
CA PHE A 250 -17.66 22.97 -12.96
C PHE A 250 -19.11 22.94 -12.48
N GLN A 251 -19.33 23.05 -11.17
CA GLN A 251 -20.66 23.14 -10.60
C GLN A 251 -21.36 24.42 -11.08
N GLU A 252 -20.68 25.57 -11.08
CA GLU A 252 -21.21 26.82 -11.62
C GLU A 252 -21.56 26.70 -13.11
N PHE A 253 -20.68 26.09 -13.91
CA PHE A 253 -20.96 25.80 -15.31
C PHE A 253 -22.20 24.90 -15.45
N ALA A 254 -22.29 23.83 -14.65
CA ALA A 254 -23.38 22.87 -14.73
C ALA A 254 -24.74 23.51 -14.42
N GLU A 255 -24.82 24.35 -13.40
CA GLU A 255 -26.04 25.07 -13.01
C GLU A 255 -26.53 26.03 -14.10
N ASN A 256 -25.61 26.69 -14.81
CA ASN A 256 -25.95 27.68 -15.83
C ASN A 256 -26.16 27.08 -17.23
N ARG A 257 -25.46 25.98 -17.56
CA ARG A 257 -25.32 25.49 -18.93
C ARG A 257 -25.86 24.08 -19.14
N LEU A 258 -26.00 23.25 -18.12
CA LEU A 258 -26.55 21.90 -18.27
C LEU A 258 -28.05 21.91 -17.91
N LYS A 259 -28.87 21.45 -18.85
CA LYS A 259 -30.30 21.22 -18.65
C LYS A 259 -30.54 19.70 -18.57
N LEU A 260 -31.47 19.30 -17.70
CA LEU A 260 -31.96 17.92 -17.66
C LEU A 260 -32.84 17.65 -18.87
N GLY A 261 -32.68 16.47 -19.47
CA GLY A 261 -33.34 16.04 -20.71
C GLY A 261 -32.41 16.03 -21.93
N GLY A 262 -32.89 15.49 -23.05
CA GLY A 262 -32.12 15.43 -24.31
C GLY A 262 -30.94 14.46 -24.29
N ASN A 263 -30.00 14.65 -25.22
CA ASN A 263 -28.75 13.90 -25.31
C ASN A 263 -27.61 14.87 -25.61
N CYS A 264 -26.45 14.67 -24.98
CA CYS A 264 -25.23 15.41 -25.31
C CYS A 264 -24.02 14.48 -25.36
N HIS A 265 -23.10 14.75 -26.27
CA HIS A 265 -21.82 14.03 -26.29
C HIS A 265 -20.83 14.66 -25.29
N ARG A 266 -19.99 13.86 -24.64
CA ARG A 266 -18.99 14.34 -23.67
C ARG A 266 -18.10 15.47 -24.22
N SER A 267 -17.69 15.39 -25.48
CA SER A 267 -16.85 16.42 -26.10
C SER A 267 -17.59 17.75 -26.30
N GLU A 268 -18.91 17.73 -26.48
CA GLU A 268 -19.71 18.97 -26.57
C GLU A 268 -19.72 19.68 -25.22
N VAL A 269 -19.81 18.92 -24.12
CA VAL A 269 -19.76 19.47 -22.76
C VAL A 269 -18.38 20.07 -22.48
N VAL A 270 -17.31 19.36 -22.85
CA VAL A 270 -15.92 19.87 -22.74
C VAL A 270 -15.75 21.17 -23.52
N GLN A 271 -16.21 21.23 -24.76
CA GLN A 271 -16.14 22.45 -25.58
C GLN A 271 -16.97 23.59 -24.96
N ALA A 272 -18.17 23.30 -24.46
CA ALA A 272 -19.01 24.30 -23.82
C ALA A 272 -18.38 24.81 -22.50
N PHE A 273 -17.76 23.94 -21.71
CA PHE A 273 -17.06 24.30 -20.48
C PHE A 273 -15.88 25.24 -20.77
N ARG A 274 -15.04 24.90 -21.76
CA ARG A 274 -13.91 25.76 -22.18
C ARG A 274 -14.34 27.09 -22.80
N ARG A 275 -15.55 27.16 -23.37
CA ARG A 275 -16.13 28.43 -23.85
C ARG A 275 -16.65 29.29 -22.70
N TYR A 276 -17.30 28.66 -21.72
CA TYR A 276 -17.87 29.32 -20.54
C TYR A 276 -16.77 29.93 -19.66
N HIS A 277 -15.73 29.15 -19.32
CA HIS A 277 -14.60 29.60 -18.51
C HIS A 277 -13.39 29.97 -19.38
N ALA A 278 -13.21 31.27 -19.64
CA ALA A 278 -12.14 31.76 -20.53
C ALA A 278 -10.72 31.33 -20.09
N LYS A 279 -10.49 31.16 -18.78
CA LYS A 279 -9.22 30.70 -18.20
C LYS A 279 -8.80 29.28 -18.67
N TYR A 280 -9.77 28.43 -19.02
CA TYR A 280 -9.54 27.06 -19.49
C TYR A 280 -9.63 26.90 -21.01
N ARG A 281 -9.62 28.00 -21.78
CA ARG A 281 -9.80 27.92 -23.25
C ARG A 281 -8.65 27.19 -23.94
N GLN A 282 -7.43 27.31 -23.42
CA GLN A 282 -6.24 26.61 -23.90
C GLN A 282 -5.92 25.47 -22.94
N ALA A 283 -5.72 24.25 -23.45
CA ALA A 283 -5.36 23.10 -22.60
C ALA A 283 -3.98 23.29 -21.94
N ASP A 284 -3.05 23.92 -22.66
CA ASP A 284 -1.67 24.14 -22.24
C ASP A 284 -1.46 25.50 -21.55
N ASN A 285 -2.50 26.08 -20.93
CA ASN A 285 -2.35 27.34 -20.20
C ASN A 285 -1.39 27.13 -19.02
N PRO A 286 -0.28 27.88 -18.91
CA PRO A 286 0.72 27.69 -17.85
C PRO A 286 0.16 27.95 -16.45
N GLU A 287 -0.84 28.82 -16.31
CA GLU A 287 -1.45 29.15 -15.00
C GLU A 287 -2.52 28.14 -14.61
N PHE A 288 -3.26 27.62 -15.58
CA PHE A 288 -4.42 26.74 -15.37
C PHE A 288 -4.42 25.58 -16.39
N PRO A 289 -3.44 24.67 -16.31
CA PRO A 289 -3.40 23.51 -17.18
C PRO A 289 -4.60 22.62 -16.84
N LEU A 290 -5.40 22.28 -17.85
CA LEU A 290 -6.59 21.45 -17.67
C LEU A 290 -6.76 20.55 -18.90
N ASN A 291 -6.70 19.25 -18.70
CA ASN A 291 -6.89 18.25 -19.74
C ASN A 291 -8.38 17.99 -19.99
N ASP A 292 -8.76 17.65 -21.22
CA ASP A 292 -10.13 17.27 -21.56
C ASP A 292 -10.61 16.08 -20.73
N LEU A 293 -9.71 15.14 -20.41
CA LEU A 293 -10.02 13.99 -19.57
C LEU A 293 -10.46 14.39 -18.15
N GLU A 294 -9.91 15.45 -17.58
CA GLU A 294 -10.26 15.93 -16.24
C GLU A 294 -11.68 16.53 -16.24
N ILE A 295 -12.02 17.30 -17.28
CA ILE A 295 -13.37 17.82 -17.47
C ILE A 295 -14.39 16.69 -17.66
N GLU A 296 -14.01 15.64 -18.41
CA GLU A 296 -14.85 14.45 -18.56
C GLU A 296 -15.07 13.71 -17.22
N GLN A 297 -14.05 13.66 -16.36
CA GLN A 297 -14.15 13.08 -15.02
C GLN A 297 -15.09 13.90 -14.14
N LEU A 298 -15.00 15.24 -14.16
CA LEU A 298 -15.92 16.11 -13.44
C LEU A 298 -17.36 15.93 -13.91
N LEU A 299 -17.59 15.86 -15.24
CA LEU A 299 -18.91 15.57 -15.79
C LEU A 299 -19.45 14.23 -15.29
N ARG A 300 -18.61 13.20 -15.25
CA ARG A 300 -19.00 11.87 -14.76
C ARG A 300 -19.36 11.93 -13.27
N GLN A 301 -18.56 12.59 -12.45
CA GLN A 301 -18.81 12.75 -11.01
C GLN A 301 -20.09 13.55 -10.75
N TRP A 302 -20.26 14.68 -11.45
CA TRP A 302 -21.47 15.50 -11.38
C TRP A 302 -22.71 14.72 -11.81
N ASN A 303 -22.64 13.96 -12.90
CA ASN A 303 -23.75 13.14 -13.38
C ASN A 303 -24.15 12.07 -12.35
N GLN A 304 -23.17 11.40 -11.73
CA GLN A 304 -23.43 10.42 -10.67
C GLN A 304 -24.13 11.04 -9.45
N LYS A 305 -23.75 12.27 -9.06
CA LYS A 305 -24.32 12.97 -7.90
C LYS A 305 -25.71 13.56 -8.18
N ASN A 306 -25.94 14.11 -9.38
CA ASN A 306 -27.10 14.99 -9.64
C ASN A 306 -28.14 14.41 -10.61
N ALA A 307 -27.73 13.86 -11.75
CA ALA A 307 -28.65 13.55 -12.85
C ALA A 307 -28.94 12.05 -13.02
N GLY A 308 -27.98 11.17 -12.66
CA GLY A 308 -28.09 9.73 -12.87
C GLY A 308 -28.27 9.32 -14.34
N ALA A 309 -27.82 10.16 -15.28
CA ALA A 309 -28.00 9.94 -16.71
C ALA A 309 -27.19 8.71 -17.17
N GLN A 310 -27.77 7.95 -18.11
CA GLN A 310 -27.10 6.79 -18.68
C GLN A 310 -26.01 7.23 -19.65
N THR A 311 -24.83 6.62 -19.54
CA THR A 311 -23.70 6.89 -20.43
C THR A 311 -23.55 5.75 -21.44
N SER A 312 -23.50 6.07 -22.73
CA SER A 312 -23.22 5.09 -23.78
C SER A 312 -21.73 4.81 -23.91
N ALA A 313 -21.38 3.66 -24.49
CA ALA A 313 -19.98 3.30 -24.77
C ALA A 313 -19.28 4.30 -25.73
N ALA A 314 -20.06 5.02 -26.54
CA ALA A 314 -19.57 6.07 -27.43
C ALA A 314 -19.37 7.43 -26.73
N GLY A 315 -19.69 7.55 -25.44
CA GLY A 315 -19.52 8.79 -24.67
C GLY A 315 -20.70 9.77 -24.75
N PHE A 316 -21.89 9.30 -25.14
CA PHE A 316 -23.12 10.09 -25.07
C PHE A 316 -23.78 9.94 -23.70
N TYR A 317 -24.32 11.04 -23.18
CA TYR A 317 -25.15 11.05 -21.97
C TYR A 317 -26.62 11.25 -22.37
N THR A 318 -27.48 10.33 -21.94
CA THR A 318 -28.93 10.39 -22.17
C THR A 318 -29.65 10.96 -20.96
N GLY A 319 -30.31 12.10 -21.15
CA GLY A 319 -30.96 12.88 -20.10
C GLY A 319 -30.19 14.15 -19.69
N ILE A 320 -29.14 14.52 -20.42
CA ILE A 320 -28.42 15.78 -20.25
C ILE A 320 -28.32 16.48 -21.61
N GLN A 321 -28.55 17.80 -21.63
CA GLN A 321 -28.41 18.63 -22.81
C GLN A 321 -27.75 19.95 -22.45
N ILE A 322 -26.94 20.48 -23.37
CA ILE A 322 -26.32 21.81 -23.23
C ILE A 322 -27.33 22.88 -23.63
N ASN A 323 -27.47 23.90 -22.79
CA ASN A 323 -28.30 25.07 -23.07
C ASN A 323 -27.68 25.96 -24.15
N ALA A 324 -28.04 25.76 -25.42
CA ALA A 324 -27.53 26.54 -26.54
C ALA A 324 -27.89 28.04 -26.47
N GLU A 325 -29.01 28.39 -25.83
CA GLU A 325 -29.50 29.78 -25.72
C GLU A 325 -28.61 30.66 -24.85
N ALA A 326 -27.76 30.09 -24.00
CA ALA A 326 -26.82 30.88 -23.22
C ALA A 326 -25.54 31.21 -24.02
N ASP A 327 -25.39 30.73 -25.26
CA ASP A 327 -24.19 30.92 -26.12
C ASP A 327 -24.33 32.13 -27.07
N VAL A 328 -25.28 33.04 -26.78
CA VAL A 328 -25.74 34.11 -27.69
C VAL A 328 -24.68 35.16 -28.02
N PHE A 329 -23.54 35.18 -27.34
CA PHE A 329 -22.46 36.14 -27.61
C PHE A 329 -21.42 35.68 -28.65
N VAL A 330 -21.65 34.57 -29.35
CA VAL A 330 -20.77 34.12 -30.45
C VAL A 330 -21.56 34.01 -31.77
N GLN A 331 -22.16 35.12 -32.21
CA GLN A 331 -22.44 35.28 -33.64
C GLN A 331 -21.10 35.59 -34.33
N ARG A 332 -20.53 34.60 -35.02
CA ARG A 332 -19.47 34.82 -36.01
C ARG A 332 -20.10 35.08 -37.37
#